data_AF-A0ABC8J707-F1
#
_entry.id   AF-A0ABC8J707-F1
#
_cell.length_a   1.000
_cell.length_b   1.000
_cell.length_c   1.000
_cell.angle_alpha   90.00
_cell.angle_beta   90.00
_cell.angle_gamma   90.00
#
_symmetry.space_group_name_H-M   'P 1'
#
loop_
_entity.id
_entity.type
_entity.pdbx_description
1 polymer ?
#
loop_
_entity_poly.entity_id
_entity_poly.type
_entity_poly.pdbx_seq_one_letter_code
_entity_poly.pdbx_strand_id
1 'polypeptide(L)'
;MDAETTVLDNYVGERVDTMVDAGLLDEVYDIYKPGADYTRGLRQSIGVREFEDFLKTYLPDRMEESNDDKAMKDDLRKILGFPKDDKLRIMLEEAIDRVKLNTRRLLRRQKRRVSRLETVFGWKIHHIDATECLLSKSEESWDAQVVKPTTEIIQCFLKTETESCHDSTLGKSAERDLWSQYVCEACGNKVLRGRHEWDHHRQGRAHRKRTTSFNKAQSREKQQEEVGIAEITS
;
A
#
# COMPACT_ATOMS: atom_id res chain seq x y z
N MET A 1 -8.49 12.43 -7.46
CA MET A 1 -9.42 12.67 -6.34
C MET A 1 -8.70 12.38 -5.04
N ASP A 2 -8.94 13.19 -4.02
CA ASP A 2 -8.44 13.04 -2.66
C ASP A 2 -9.61 13.22 -1.69
N ALA A 3 -9.43 12.81 -0.44
CA ALA A 3 -10.37 13.08 0.64
C ALA A 3 -9.65 13.11 1.99
N GLU A 4 -10.32 13.66 3.00
CA GLU A 4 -9.82 13.67 4.37
C GLU A 4 -9.61 12.23 4.89
N THR A 5 -8.50 12.01 5.60
CA THR A 5 -8.09 10.66 6.02
C THR A 5 -9.08 10.03 7.00
N THR A 6 -9.66 10.84 7.88
CA THR A 6 -10.66 10.43 8.88
C THR A 6 -11.95 9.96 8.20
N VAL A 7 -12.42 10.72 7.21
CA VAL A 7 -13.60 10.38 6.40
C VAL A 7 -13.37 9.09 5.61
N LEU A 8 -12.19 8.94 4.99
CA LEU A 8 -11.81 7.69 4.31
C LEU A 8 -11.74 6.50 5.26
N ASP A 9 -11.22 6.66 6.47
CA ASP A 9 -11.10 5.56 7.44
C ASP A 9 -12.47 5.02 7.89
N ASN A 10 -13.44 5.93 8.03
CA ASN A 10 -14.83 5.59 8.35
C ASN A 10 -15.50 4.91 7.15
N TYR A 11 -15.40 5.52 5.97
CA TYR A 11 -15.97 4.98 4.73
C TYR A 11 -15.44 3.57 4.41
N VAL A 12 -14.14 3.31 4.63
CA VAL A 12 -13.56 1.97 4.45
C VAL A 12 -14.18 0.95 5.40
N GLY A 13 -14.45 1.35 6.64
CA GLY A 13 -15.10 0.47 7.62
C GLY A 13 -16.46 0.03 7.10
N GLU A 14 -17.31 0.99 6.77
CA GLU A 14 -18.67 0.76 6.25
C GLU A 14 -18.64 -0.05 4.94
N ARG A 15 -17.74 0.29 4.02
CA ARG A 15 -17.62 -0.41 2.74
C ARG A 15 -17.23 -1.88 2.93
N VAL A 16 -16.33 -2.18 3.87
CA VAL A 16 -15.96 -3.57 4.16
C VAL A 16 -17.14 -4.32 4.79
N ASP A 17 -17.90 -3.68 5.67
CA ASP A 17 -19.13 -4.28 6.22
C ASP A 17 -20.14 -4.58 5.11
N THR A 18 -20.38 -3.63 4.21
CA THR A 18 -21.24 -3.85 3.02
C THR A 18 -20.70 -4.96 2.12
N MET A 19 -19.37 -5.09 1.95
CA MET A 19 -18.78 -6.18 1.19
C MET A 19 -19.06 -7.55 1.84
N VAL A 20 -18.96 -7.63 3.17
CA VAL A 20 -19.28 -8.86 3.91
C VAL A 20 -20.75 -9.23 3.71
N ASP A 21 -21.65 -8.27 3.87
CA ASP A 21 -23.09 -8.45 3.65
C ASP A 21 -23.42 -8.86 2.21
N ALA A 22 -22.64 -8.37 1.24
CA ALA A 22 -22.78 -8.69 -0.18
C ALA A 22 -22.16 -10.04 -0.60
N GLY A 23 -21.57 -10.81 0.34
CA GLY A 23 -21.04 -12.15 0.05
C GLY A 23 -19.52 -12.22 -0.14
N LEU A 24 -18.74 -11.28 0.40
CA LEU A 24 -17.27 -11.36 0.37
C LEU A 24 -16.74 -12.72 0.85
N LEU A 25 -17.34 -13.30 1.89
CA LEU A 25 -16.91 -14.58 2.44
C LEU A 25 -17.08 -15.74 1.44
N ASP A 26 -18.07 -15.67 0.57
CA ASP A 26 -18.31 -16.68 -0.46
C ASP A 26 -17.20 -16.66 -1.51
N GLU A 27 -16.79 -15.46 -1.94
CA GLU A 27 -15.68 -15.28 -2.88
C GLU A 27 -14.34 -15.72 -2.27
N VAL A 28 -14.12 -15.40 -0.99
CA VAL A 28 -12.90 -15.78 -0.29
C VAL A 28 -12.82 -17.29 -0.10
N TYR A 29 -13.95 -17.94 0.19
CA TYR A 29 -14.05 -19.40 0.23
C TYR A 29 -13.65 -20.04 -1.11
N ASP A 30 -14.13 -19.51 -2.23
CA ASP A 30 -13.79 -20.03 -3.56
C ASP A 30 -12.29 -19.89 -3.91
N ILE A 31 -11.64 -18.85 -3.40
CA ILE A 31 -10.20 -18.59 -3.62
C ILE A 31 -9.33 -19.44 -2.68
N TYR A 32 -9.86 -19.81 -1.52
CA TYR A 32 -9.12 -20.43 -0.43
C TYR A 32 -8.50 -21.76 -0.86
N LYS A 33 -7.21 -21.90 -0.58
CA LYS A 33 -6.47 -23.14 -0.73
C LYS A 33 -5.55 -23.29 0.49
N PRO A 34 -5.66 -24.39 1.26
CA PRO A 34 -4.77 -24.62 2.40
C PRO A 34 -3.30 -24.56 1.99
N GLY A 35 -2.48 -23.83 2.74
CA GLY A 35 -1.03 -23.74 2.52
C GLY A 35 -0.61 -22.98 1.25
N ALA A 36 -1.49 -22.16 0.67
CA ALA A 36 -1.18 -21.42 -0.55
C ALA A 36 -0.17 -20.27 -0.33
N ASP A 37 0.55 -19.92 -1.39
CA ASP A 37 1.45 -18.76 -1.39
C ASP A 37 0.66 -17.46 -1.61
N TYR A 38 0.58 -16.63 -0.56
CA TYR A 38 -0.07 -15.31 -0.57
C TYR A 38 0.84 -14.18 -1.09
N THR A 39 2.03 -14.50 -1.60
CA THR A 39 2.95 -13.52 -2.18
C THR A 39 2.80 -13.35 -3.68
N ARG A 40 1.84 -14.04 -4.33
CA ARG A 40 1.69 -14.03 -5.80
C ARG A 40 0.23 -13.96 -6.26
N GLY A 41 0.00 -13.23 -7.34
CA GLY A 41 -1.26 -13.19 -8.07
C GLY A 41 -2.46 -12.74 -7.22
N LEU A 42 -3.63 -13.32 -7.51
CA LEU A 42 -4.91 -12.98 -6.86
C LEU A 42 -4.89 -13.15 -5.33
N ARG A 43 -4.05 -14.04 -4.79
CA ARG A 43 -3.95 -14.29 -3.34
C ARG A 43 -3.29 -13.16 -2.57
N GLN A 44 -2.66 -12.18 -3.24
CA GLN A 44 -2.17 -10.97 -2.61
C GLN A 44 -3.29 -9.99 -2.23
N SER A 45 -4.51 -10.20 -2.73
CA SER A 45 -5.66 -9.34 -2.45
C SER A 45 -5.96 -9.28 -0.95
N ILE A 46 -6.25 -8.06 -0.47
CA ILE A 46 -6.72 -7.84 0.90
C ILE A 46 -8.09 -8.49 1.04
N GLY A 47 -8.26 -9.32 2.05
CA GLY A 47 -9.45 -10.14 2.23
C GLY A 47 -9.25 -11.61 1.88
N VAL A 48 -8.10 -12.04 1.36
CA VAL A 48 -7.86 -13.48 1.14
C VAL A 48 -7.02 -14.06 2.29
N ARG A 49 -5.87 -13.47 2.57
CA ARG A 49 -4.98 -13.95 3.65
C ARG A 49 -5.57 -13.68 5.04
N GLU A 50 -6.32 -12.59 5.19
CA GLU A 50 -6.86 -12.17 6.48
C GLU A 50 -7.83 -13.21 7.09
N PHE A 51 -8.53 -13.98 6.25
CA PHE A 51 -9.46 -15.04 6.66
C PHE A 51 -8.82 -16.44 6.69
N GLU A 52 -7.53 -16.59 6.40
CA GLU A 52 -6.87 -17.89 6.34
C GLU A 52 -7.01 -18.67 7.65
N ASP A 53 -6.72 -18.06 8.79
CA ASP A 53 -6.78 -18.72 10.10
C ASP A 53 -8.21 -19.13 10.48
N PHE A 54 -9.18 -18.30 10.10
CA PHE A 54 -10.60 -18.57 10.28
C PHE A 54 -11.04 -19.77 9.42
N LEU A 55 -10.73 -19.76 8.11
CA LEU A 55 -11.09 -20.84 7.19
C LEU A 55 -10.39 -22.15 7.52
N LYS A 56 -9.13 -22.12 7.97
CA LYS A 56 -8.43 -23.31 8.49
C LYS A 56 -9.15 -23.93 9.69
N THR A 57 -9.68 -23.10 10.58
CA THR A 57 -10.38 -23.57 11.78
C THR A 57 -11.81 -24.01 11.49
N TYR A 58 -12.44 -23.42 10.46
CA TYR A 58 -13.78 -23.78 10.00
C TYR A 58 -13.81 -25.07 9.16
N LEU A 59 -12.75 -25.34 8.38
CA LEU A 59 -12.66 -26.46 7.44
C LEU A 59 -11.67 -27.61 7.81
N PRO A 60 -11.38 -27.94 9.09
CA PRO A 60 -10.33 -28.91 9.41
C PRO A 60 -10.67 -30.36 9.02
N ASP A 61 -11.94 -30.70 8.73
CA ASP A 61 -12.40 -32.09 8.59
C ASP A 61 -13.44 -32.29 7.46
N ARG A 62 -13.60 -31.33 6.53
CA ARG A 62 -14.66 -31.37 5.48
C ARG A 62 -14.14 -31.36 4.04
N MET A 63 -12.85 -31.62 3.83
CA MET A 63 -12.26 -31.71 2.48
C MET A 63 -12.52 -33.05 1.80
N GLU A 64 -13.16 -34.01 2.47
CA GLU A 64 -13.64 -35.24 1.85
C GLU A 64 -15.13 -35.11 1.49
N GLU A 65 -15.37 -34.86 0.20
CA GLU A 65 -16.55 -35.28 -0.55
C GLU A 65 -17.93 -34.98 0.08
N SER A 66 -18.37 -33.72 0.06
CA SER A 66 -19.82 -33.43 0.13
C SER A 66 -20.24 -32.37 -0.88
N ASN A 67 -21.28 -32.70 -1.65
CA ASN A 67 -21.70 -32.10 -2.92
C ASN A 67 -22.48 -30.78 -2.78
N ASP A 68 -22.35 -30.03 -1.69
CA ASP A 68 -23.18 -28.85 -1.43
C ASP A 68 -22.37 -27.63 -0.92
N ASP A 69 -21.57 -27.05 -1.82
CA ASP A 69 -20.88 -25.76 -1.64
C ASP A 69 -21.84 -24.64 -1.19
N LYS A 70 -23.10 -24.72 -1.60
CA LYS A 70 -24.12 -23.72 -1.26
C LYS A 70 -24.48 -23.81 0.22
N ALA A 71 -24.70 -25.01 0.76
CA ALA A 71 -24.94 -25.18 2.19
C ALA A 71 -23.77 -24.69 3.05
N MET A 72 -22.52 -24.92 2.62
CA MET A 72 -21.35 -24.41 3.34
C MET A 72 -21.27 -22.89 3.36
N LYS A 73 -21.50 -22.24 2.22
CA LYS A 73 -21.54 -20.78 2.13
C LYS A 73 -22.66 -20.19 2.99
N ASP A 74 -23.84 -20.82 2.98
CA ASP A 74 -24.96 -20.39 3.82
C ASP A 74 -24.65 -20.57 5.32
N ASP A 75 -23.93 -21.61 5.72
CA ASP A 75 -23.47 -21.78 7.10
C ASP A 75 -22.41 -20.76 7.48
N LEU A 76 -21.48 -20.44 6.58
CA LEU A 76 -20.45 -19.41 6.77
C LEU A 76 -21.07 -18.04 7.08
N ARG A 77 -22.12 -17.66 6.35
CA ARG A 77 -22.86 -16.41 6.55
C ARG A 77 -23.55 -16.34 7.93
N LYS A 78 -23.99 -17.48 8.47
CA LYS A 78 -24.67 -17.54 9.79
C LYS A 78 -23.72 -17.34 10.98
N ILE A 79 -22.41 -17.51 10.80
CA ILE A 79 -21.42 -17.42 11.90
C ILE A 79 -21.42 -16.05 12.57
N LEU A 80 -21.69 -14.97 11.83
CA LEU A 80 -21.83 -13.62 12.41
C LEU A 80 -22.99 -13.53 13.41
N GLY A 81 -23.99 -14.42 13.30
CA GLY A 81 -25.12 -14.54 14.20
C GLY A 81 -24.88 -15.42 15.44
N PHE A 82 -23.72 -16.08 15.56
CA PHE A 82 -23.40 -16.94 16.71
C PHE A 82 -23.22 -16.12 17.99
N PRO A 83 -23.22 -16.72 19.21
CA PRO A 83 -22.91 -15.98 20.43
C PRO A 83 -21.57 -15.25 20.34
N LYS A 84 -21.45 -14.07 20.97
CA LYS A 84 -20.23 -13.25 20.90
C LYS A 84 -18.97 -13.96 21.38
N ASP A 85 -19.13 -14.89 22.32
CA ASP A 85 -18.02 -15.68 22.88
C ASP A 85 -17.68 -16.92 22.03
N ASP A 86 -18.40 -17.15 20.94
CA ASP A 86 -18.12 -18.25 20.02
C ASP A 86 -16.79 -18.02 19.31
N LYS A 87 -15.93 -19.05 19.34
CA LYS A 87 -14.58 -18.99 18.78
C LYS A 87 -14.59 -18.65 17.29
N LEU A 88 -15.49 -19.24 16.49
CA LEU A 88 -15.53 -19.00 15.04
C LEU A 88 -15.98 -17.58 14.74
N ARG A 89 -16.96 -17.07 15.50
CA ARG A 89 -17.39 -15.68 15.39
C ARG A 89 -16.28 -14.70 15.73
N ILE A 90 -15.57 -14.91 16.84
CA ILE A 90 -14.44 -14.05 17.23
C ILE A 90 -13.37 -14.04 16.13
N MET A 91 -12.97 -15.21 15.62
CA MET A 91 -11.98 -15.30 14.55
C MET A 91 -12.42 -14.62 13.26
N LEU A 92 -13.72 -14.68 12.95
CA LEU A 92 -14.32 -14.03 11.79
C LEU A 92 -14.32 -12.50 11.93
N GLU A 93 -14.77 -11.99 13.08
CA GLU A 93 -14.76 -10.55 13.38
C GLU A 93 -13.33 -10.00 13.35
N GLU A 94 -12.36 -10.70 13.93
CA GLU A 94 -10.94 -10.33 13.85
C GLU A 94 -10.41 -10.32 12.41
N ALA A 95 -10.83 -11.27 11.57
CA ALA A 95 -10.44 -11.30 10.16
C ALA A 95 -11.00 -10.08 9.42
N ILE A 96 -12.27 -9.73 9.63
CA ILE A 96 -12.90 -8.53 9.07
C ILE A 96 -12.16 -7.27 9.52
N ASP A 97 -11.79 -7.17 10.80
CA ASP A 97 -11.03 -6.04 11.33
C ASP A 97 -9.63 -5.94 10.71
N ARG A 98 -8.96 -7.08 10.45
CA ARG A 98 -7.70 -7.11 9.70
C ARG A 98 -7.88 -6.59 8.27
N VAL A 99 -8.99 -6.92 7.60
CA VAL A 99 -9.32 -6.38 6.26
C VAL A 99 -9.50 -4.87 6.30
N LYS A 100 -10.30 -4.36 7.25
CA LYS A 100 -10.47 -2.91 7.46
C LYS A 100 -9.13 -2.23 7.70
N LEU A 101 -8.31 -2.76 8.60
CA LEU A 101 -7.00 -2.21 8.94
C LEU A 101 -6.03 -2.22 7.74
N ASN A 102 -5.94 -3.33 7.01
CA ASN A 102 -5.04 -3.44 5.88
C ASN A 102 -5.48 -2.55 4.71
N THR A 103 -6.79 -2.38 4.50
CA THR A 103 -7.34 -1.44 3.51
C THR A 103 -7.00 0.00 3.87
N ARG A 104 -7.19 0.40 5.14
CA ARG A 104 -6.78 1.71 5.67
C ARG A 104 -5.27 1.96 5.51
N ARG A 105 -4.44 0.94 5.71
CA ARG A 105 -2.98 1.01 5.48
C ARG A 105 -2.66 1.15 3.99
N LEU A 106 -3.38 0.46 3.11
CA LEU A 106 -3.21 0.56 1.67
C LEU A 106 -3.54 1.97 1.19
N LEU A 107 -4.66 2.56 1.62
CA LEU A 107 -5.02 3.94 1.28
C LEU A 107 -3.93 4.93 1.68
N ARG A 108 -3.39 4.83 2.91
CA ARG A 108 -2.27 5.67 3.36
C ARG A 108 -1.01 5.49 2.49
N ARG A 109 -0.73 4.27 2.02
CA ARG A 109 0.39 4.00 1.09
C ARG A 109 0.13 4.62 -0.28
N GLN A 110 -1.09 4.52 -0.79
CA GLN A 110 -1.49 5.12 -2.06
C GLN A 110 -1.39 6.65 -2.00
N LYS A 111 -1.94 7.30 -0.96
CA LYS A 111 -1.84 8.75 -0.76
C LYS A 111 -0.39 9.22 -0.71
N ARG A 112 0.46 8.55 0.09
CA ARG A 112 1.91 8.84 0.10
C ARG A 112 2.57 8.65 -1.26
N ARG A 113 2.18 7.62 -2.03
CA ARG A 113 2.72 7.37 -3.37
C ARG A 113 2.35 8.50 -4.33
N VAL A 114 1.10 8.97 -4.31
CA VAL A 114 0.65 10.11 -5.10
C VAL A 114 1.37 11.40 -4.70
N SER A 115 1.47 11.71 -3.40
CA SER A 115 2.23 12.88 -2.93
C SER A 115 3.71 12.82 -3.34
N ARG A 116 4.30 11.62 -3.43
CA ARG A 116 5.67 11.45 -3.97
C ARG A 116 5.75 11.75 -5.47
N LEU A 117 4.74 11.40 -6.26
CA LEU A 117 4.70 11.75 -7.69
C LEU A 117 4.78 13.27 -7.89
N GLU A 118 4.04 14.02 -7.08
CA GLU A 118 4.07 15.48 -7.10
C GLU A 118 5.41 16.03 -6.58
N THR A 119 5.80 15.68 -5.35
CA THR A 119 6.96 16.28 -4.68
C THR A 119 8.31 15.87 -5.27
N VAL A 120 8.49 14.58 -5.57
CA VAL A 120 9.77 14.03 -6.04
C VAL A 120 9.88 14.18 -7.56
N PHE A 121 8.85 13.74 -8.29
CA PHE A 121 8.88 13.68 -9.75
C PHE A 121 8.35 14.96 -10.42
N GLY A 122 7.81 15.91 -9.65
CA GLY A 122 7.36 17.20 -10.20
C GLY A 122 6.10 17.08 -11.06
N TRP A 123 5.33 16.00 -10.90
CA TRP A 123 4.12 15.80 -11.68
C TRP A 123 3.09 16.85 -11.28
N LYS A 124 2.57 17.60 -12.25
CA LYS A 124 1.47 18.53 -12.05
C LYS A 124 0.17 17.75 -11.89
N ILE A 125 -0.15 17.39 -10.65
CA ILE A 125 -1.34 16.61 -10.31
C ILE A 125 -2.46 17.58 -9.90
N HIS A 126 -3.62 17.44 -10.52
CA HIS A 126 -4.82 18.17 -10.13
C HIS A 126 -5.57 17.38 -9.05
N HIS A 127 -5.64 17.92 -7.83
CA HIS A 127 -6.38 17.32 -6.73
C HIS A 127 -7.84 17.76 -6.77
N ILE A 128 -8.76 16.80 -6.57
CA ILE A 128 -10.21 17.01 -6.52
C ILE A 128 -10.67 16.45 -5.19
N ASP A 129 -11.21 17.31 -4.32
CA ASP A 129 -11.63 16.90 -2.98
C ASP A 129 -13.03 16.29 -3.00
N ALA A 130 -13.12 15.02 -2.62
CA ALA A 130 -14.35 14.24 -2.54
C ALA A 130 -14.83 14.05 -1.09
N THR A 131 -14.25 14.76 -0.11
CA THR A 131 -14.56 14.61 1.32
C THR A 131 -16.05 14.80 1.60
N GLU A 132 -16.64 15.87 1.08
CA GLU A 132 -18.06 16.16 1.29
C GLU A 132 -18.97 15.11 0.62
N CYS A 133 -18.57 14.59 -0.54
CA CYS A 133 -19.32 13.53 -1.24
C CYS A 133 -19.38 12.26 -0.38
N LEU A 134 -18.27 11.89 0.25
CA LEU A 134 -18.19 10.73 1.14
C LEU A 134 -18.99 10.92 2.43
N LEU A 135 -19.09 12.15 2.94
CA LEU A 135 -19.88 12.48 4.13
C LEU A 135 -21.38 12.52 3.87
N SER A 136 -21.79 13.18 2.79
CA SER A 136 -23.20 13.43 2.47
C SER A 136 -23.89 12.23 1.81
N LYS A 137 -23.14 11.33 1.16
CA LYS A 137 -23.67 10.21 0.36
C LYS A 137 -24.73 10.62 -0.67
N SER A 138 -24.76 11.89 -1.07
CA SER A 138 -25.69 12.45 -2.06
C SER A 138 -25.03 12.51 -3.44
N GLU A 139 -25.79 12.18 -4.50
CA GLU A 139 -25.31 12.34 -5.89
C GLU A 139 -25.12 13.81 -6.27
N GLU A 140 -25.93 14.71 -5.69
CA GLU A 140 -25.87 16.15 -5.99
C GLU A 140 -24.54 16.78 -5.55
N SER A 141 -23.96 16.32 -4.44
CA SER A 141 -22.66 16.79 -3.96
C SER A 141 -21.50 16.25 -4.80
N TRP A 142 -21.64 15.05 -5.38
CA TRP A 142 -20.65 14.49 -6.30
C TRP A 142 -20.56 15.29 -7.59
N ASP A 143 -21.70 15.64 -8.17
CA ASP A 143 -21.73 16.44 -9.40
C ASP A 143 -21.09 17.82 -9.20
N ALA A 144 -21.41 18.48 -8.09
CA ALA A 144 -20.88 19.80 -7.76
C ALA A 144 -19.38 19.79 -7.43
N GLN A 145 -18.92 18.85 -6.59
CA GLN A 145 -17.56 18.87 -6.02
C GLN A 145 -16.54 18.06 -6.82
N VAL A 146 -16.99 17.09 -7.62
CA VAL A 146 -16.10 16.20 -8.38
C VAL A 146 -16.28 16.38 -9.88
N VAL A 147 -17.49 16.21 -10.40
CA VAL A 147 -17.72 16.17 -11.85
C VAL A 147 -17.48 17.53 -12.49
N LYS A 148 -18.08 18.59 -11.96
CA LYS A 148 -17.92 19.96 -12.48
C LYS A 148 -16.46 20.42 -12.52
N PRO A 149 -15.69 20.42 -11.42
CA PRO A 149 -14.29 20.87 -11.46
C PRO A 149 -13.40 19.96 -12.32
N THR A 150 -13.65 18.66 -12.35
CA THR A 150 -12.92 17.74 -13.24
C THR A 150 -13.17 18.09 -14.71
N THR A 151 -14.43 18.38 -15.06
CA THR A 151 -14.82 18.77 -16.42
C THR A 151 -14.17 20.09 -16.83
N GLU A 152 -14.15 21.08 -15.95
CA GLU A 152 -13.47 22.38 -16.19
C GLU A 152 -11.97 22.19 -16.45
N ILE A 153 -11.30 21.34 -15.66
CA ILE A 153 -9.86 21.04 -15.86
C ILE A 153 -9.64 20.36 -17.22
N ILE A 154 -10.46 19.37 -17.57
CA ILE A 154 -10.36 18.68 -18.86
C ILE A 154 -10.62 19.66 -20.01
N GLN A 155 -11.63 20.52 -19.91
CA GLN A 155 -11.91 21.53 -20.93
C GLN A 155 -10.76 22.51 -21.12
N CYS A 156 -10.16 23.00 -20.01
CA CYS A 156 -8.98 23.86 -20.07
C CYS A 156 -7.78 23.15 -20.71
N PHE A 157 -7.57 21.86 -20.39
CA PHE A 157 -6.51 21.06 -21.00
C PHE A 157 -6.71 20.96 -22.52
N LEU A 158 -7.91 20.59 -22.97
CA LEU A 158 -8.23 20.46 -24.39
C LEU A 158 -8.14 21.80 -25.14
N LYS A 159 -8.51 22.93 -24.53
CA LYS A 159 -8.37 24.27 -25.12
C LYS A 159 -6.92 24.72 -25.23
N THR A 160 -6.12 24.47 -24.20
CA THR A 160 -4.68 24.82 -24.22
C THR A 160 -3.93 24.06 -25.33
N GLU A 161 -4.29 22.80 -25.60
CA GLU A 161 -3.74 22.05 -26.74
C GLU A 161 -4.09 22.67 -28.11
N THR A 162 -5.24 23.34 -28.23
CA THR A 162 -5.60 24.05 -29.46
C THR A 162 -4.90 25.39 -29.66
N GLU A 163 -4.39 26.00 -28.57
CA GLU A 163 -3.73 27.31 -28.60
C GLU A 163 -2.18 27.23 -28.63
N SER A 164 -1.57 26.06 -28.34
CA SER A 164 -0.11 25.93 -28.15
C SER A 164 0.73 25.74 -29.45
N CYS A 165 0.27 26.16 -30.63
CA CYS A 165 1.11 26.15 -31.84
C CYS A 165 2.21 27.24 -31.81
N HIS A 166 2.17 28.21 -30.89
CA HIS A 166 3.20 29.24 -30.77
C HIS A 166 3.35 29.68 -29.31
N ASP A 167 4.32 29.10 -28.59
CA ASP A 167 5.36 29.84 -27.85
C ASP A 167 6.15 28.87 -26.95
N SER A 168 7.41 28.67 -27.33
CA SER A 168 8.38 27.82 -26.65
C SER A 168 9.05 28.56 -25.50
N THR A 169 8.36 28.78 -24.39
CA THR A 169 9.01 29.20 -23.14
C THR A 169 8.38 28.56 -21.90
N LEU A 170 8.29 27.23 -21.88
CA LEU A 170 8.04 26.50 -20.63
C LEU A 170 9.34 26.34 -19.86
N GLY A 171 9.40 26.97 -18.69
CA GLY A 171 10.57 27.07 -17.82
C GLY A 171 11.31 25.74 -17.65
N LYS A 172 12.64 25.83 -17.71
CA LYS A 172 13.58 24.72 -17.48
C LYS A 172 13.17 23.95 -16.23
N SER A 173 12.53 22.80 -16.44
CA SER A 173 12.40 21.78 -15.41
C SER A 173 13.83 21.49 -14.96
N ALA A 174 14.13 21.77 -13.68
CA ALA A 174 15.39 21.36 -13.09
C ALA A 174 15.58 19.90 -13.49
N GLU A 175 16.66 19.61 -14.20
CA GLU A 175 17.03 18.28 -14.66
C GLU A 175 17.30 17.44 -13.40
N ARG A 176 16.23 16.92 -12.82
CA ARG A 176 16.29 16.17 -11.56
C ARG A 176 16.80 14.80 -11.91
N ASP A 177 17.99 14.51 -11.40
CA ASP A 177 18.65 13.22 -11.49
C ASP A 177 17.90 12.16 -10.65
N LEU A 178 16.78 11.72 -11.21
CA LEU A 178 15.83 10.75 -10.64
C LEU A 178 16.26 9.30 -10.91
N TRP A 179 17.24 9.10 -11.80
CA TRP A 179 17.66 7.79 -12.27
C TRP A 179 19.08 7.40 -11.85
N SER A 180 19.88 8.33 -11.30
CA SER A 180 21.16 7.98 -10.72
C SER A 180 21.03 6.93 -9.64
N GLN A 181 21.84 5.89 -9.78
CA GLN A 181 21.94 4.81 -8.82
C GLN A 181 22.98 5.16 -7.77
N TYR A 182 22.57 5.24 -6.51
CA TYR A 182 23.47 5.40 -5.37
C TYR A 182 23.53 4.09 -4.58
N VAL A 183 24.71 3.67 -4.16
CA VAL A 183 24.91 2.45 -3.37
C VAL A 183 25.49 2.82 -2.01
N CYS A 184 24.82 2.41 -0.93
CA CYS A 184 25.34 2.58 0.43
C CYS A 184 26.04 1.31 0.90
N GLU A 185 27.38 1.31 0.89
CA GLU A 185 28.21 0.20 1.39
C GLU A 185 27.94 -0.10 2.86
N ALA A 186 27.88 0.94 3.71
CA ALA A 186 27.60 0.81 5.13
C ALA A 186 26.24 0.15 5.46
N CYS A 187 25.33 0.04 4.49
CA CYS A 187 24.01 -0.56 4.66
C CYS A 187 23.86 -1.89 3.91
N GLY A 188 24.96 -2.58 3.62
CA GLY A 188 24.95 -3.85 2.90
C GLY A 188 24.66 -3.64 1.42
N ASN A 189 25.36 -2.69 0.79
CA ASN A 189 25.20 -2.32 -0.62
C ASN A 189 23.75 -1.98 -1.00
N LYS A 190 23.05 -1.26 -0.13
CA LYS A 190 21.67 -0.85 -0.40
C LYS A 190 21.65 0.10 -1.59
N VAL A 191 20.97 -0.32 -2.66
CA VAL A 191 20.75 0.48 -3.87
C VAL A 191 19.59 1.45 -3.64
N LEU A 192 19.82 2.73 -3.94
CA LEU A 192 18.89 3.85 -3.84
C LEU A 192 18.83 4.56 -5.18
N ARG A 193 17.63 4.94 -5.64
CA ARG A 193 17.44 5.53 -6.98
C ARG A 193 17.09 7.01 -6.86
N GLY A 194 17.90 7.84 -7.49
CA GLY A 194 17.78 9.28 -7.50
C GLY A 194 18.35 9.94 -6.23
N ARG A 195 18.78 11.20 -6.39
CA ARG A 195 19.47 11.95 -5.34
C ARG A 195 18.61 12.16 -4.08
N HIS A 196 17.31 12.31 -4.25
CA HIS A 196 16.37 12.48 -3.15
C HIS A 196 16.30 11.25 -2.22
N GLU A 197 16.26 10.03 -2.78
CA GLU A 197 16.25 8.81 -1.96
C GLU A 197 17.57 8.61 -1.22
N TRP A 198 18.69 8.97 -1.87
CA TRP A 198 20.02 8.94 -1.28
C TRP A 198 20.15 9.88 -0.07
N ASP A 199 19.75 11.14 -0.22
CA ASP A 199 19.88 12.13 0.85
C ASP A 199 18.98 11.78 2.04
N HIS A 200 17.74 11.35 1.80
CA HIS A 200 16.85 10.91 2.87
C HIS A 200 17.38 9.66 3.58
N HIS A 201 17.97 8.70 2.84
CA HIS A 201 18.61 7.54 3.44
C HIS A 201 19.76 7.93 4.37
N ARG A 202 20.67 8.82 3.92
CA ARG A 202 21.82 9.29 4.70
C ARG A 202 21.41 9.99 6.00
N GLN A 203 20.30 10.70 5.97
CA GLN A 203 19.77 11.41 7.14
C GLN A 203 19.10 10.46 8.15
N GLY A 204 18.74 9.24 7.75
CA GLY A 204 18.05 8.26 8.59
C GLY A 204 18.87 7.77 9.80
N ARG A 205 18.22 7.67 10.96
CA ARG A 205 18.83 7.19 12.22
C ARG A 205 19.49 5.81 12.07
N ALA A 206 18.87 4.92 11.29
CA ALA A 206 19.39 3.58 11.02
C ALA A 206 20.68 3.63 10.19
N HIS A 207 20.74 4.49 9.17
CA HIS A 207 21.96 4.69 8.38
C HIS A 207 23.10 5.21 9.27
N ARG A 208 22.87 6.27 10.06
CA ARG A 208 23.90 6.83 10.96
C ARG A 208 24.52 5.79 11.89
N LYS A 209 23.69 4.92 12.51
CA LYS A 209 24.18 3.82 13.36
C LYS A 209 25.00 2.79 12.61
N ARG A 210 24.62 2.46 11.38
CA ARG A 210 25.34 1.50 10.54
C ARG A 210 26.66 2.07 10.03
N THR A 211 26.68 3.34 9.62
CA THR A 211 27.88 4.04 9.16
C THR A 211 28.95 4.15 10.26
N THR A 212 28.56 4.44 11.51
CA THR A 212 29.53 4.45 12.62
C THR A 212 30.13 3.08 12.90
N SER A 213 29.34 2.00 12.79
CA SER A 213 29.82 0.63 12.93
C SER A 213 30.73 0.22 11.77
N PHE A 214 30.35 0.56 10.53
CA PHE A 214 31.10 0.27 9.31
C PHE A 214 32.46 0.96 9.30
N ASN A 215 32.51 2.25 9.66
CA ASN A 215 33.79 2.99 9.75
C ASN A 215 34.72 2.39 10.82
N LYS A 216 34.18 1.99 11.97
CA LYS A 216 34.98 1.32 13.02
C LYS A 216 35.53 -0.03 12.57
N ALA A 217 34.77 -0.81 11.80
CA ALA A 217 35.23 -2.09 11.25
C ALA A 217 36.35 -1.88 10.22
N GLN A 218 36.16 -0.97 9.26
CA GLN A 218 37.20 -0.64 8.27
C GLN A 218 38.50 -0.13 8.92
N SER A 219 38.41 0.70 9.96
CA SER A 219 39.62 1.17 10.66
C SER A 219 40.39 0.04 11.35
N ARG A 220 39.70 -1.01 11.81
CA ARG A 220 40.34 -2.18 12.43
C ARG A 220 40.98 -3.10 11.39
N GLU A 221 40.33 -3.30 10.26
CA GLU A 221 40.89 -4.10 9.14
C GLU A 221 42.14 -3.45 8.58
N LYS A 222 42.14 -2.13 8.35
CA LYS A 222 43.35 -1.41 7.89
C LYS A 222 44.52 -1.50 8.86
N GLN A 223 44.26 -1.43 10.17
CA GLN A 223 45.29 -1.62 11.18
C GLN A 223 45.85 -3.05 11.20
N GLN A 224 45.04 -4.06 10.86
CA GLN A 224 45.48 -5.46 10.79
C GLN A 224 46.27 -5.75 9.50
N GLU A 225 45.88 -5.15 8.37
CA GLU A 225 46.65 -5.24 7.12
C GLU A 225 48.01 -4.53 7.22
N GLU A 226 48.08 -3.35 7.85
CA GLU A 226 49.35 -2.63 8.04
C GLU A 226 50.33 -3.40 8.94
N VAL A 227 49.81 -4.09 9.98
CA VAL A 227 50.63 -4.95 10.86
C VAL A 227 51.08 -6.21 10.12
N GLY A 228 50.20 -6.84 9.33
CA GLY A 228 50.55 -8.04 8.56
C GLY A 228 51.56 -7.78 7.43
N ILE A 229 51.53 -6.60 6.80
CA ILE A 229 52.51 -6.22 5.77
C ILE A 229 53.89 -5.96 6.41
N ALA A 230 53.94 -5.34 7.59
CA ALA A 230 55.19 -5.10 8.31
C ALA A 230 55.91 -6.39 8.75
N GLU A 231 55.15 -7.45 9.07
CA GLU A 231 55.69 -8.76 9.45
C GLU A 231 56.21 -9.59 8.25
N ILE A 232 55.76 -9.32 7.02
CA ILE A 232 56.23 -10.01 5.81
C ILE A 232 57.51 -9.37 5.24
N THR A 233 57.76 -8.10 5.56
CA THR A 233 58.91 -7.33 5.07
C THR A 233 60.12 -7.28 6.02
N SER A 234 60.06 -7.97 7.17
CA SER A 234 61.17 -8.12 8.14
C SER A 234 61.82 -9.50 8.04
#